data_AF-A0A9D8FNS5-F1
#
_entry.id   AF-A0A9D8FNS5-F1
#
_cell.length_a   1.000
_cell.length_b   1.000
_cell.length_c   1.000
_cell.angle_alpha   90.00
_cell.angle_beta   90.00
_cell.angle_gamma   90.00
#
_symmetry.space_group_name_H-M   'P 1'
#
loop_
_entity.id
_entity.type
_entity.pdbx_description
1 polymer ?
#
loop_
_entity_poly.entity_id
_entity_poly.type
_entity_poly.pdbx_seq_one_letter_code
_entity_poly.pdbx_strand_id
1 'polypeptide(L)'
;MKFYSTLIKGFKIIVLITLGLFINKCAEDKVLSPKPETGVHGYVVNKMFSKGIPNASIRFGHYIFQTDSSGYFQLNEEFLKADSSLTNLIIEHFPHKSKVESINNYSIDLPADTVYLELSNGMKRYAKILQEALDINYEITSVIDWFRSIEQLKNERIVIMRHDVDHDAITAKAMGYIEHQLGVKSTFYFRWLTAEMGPVDYLKNLGHEVGLHYETIATYCRVKNITEKEDVTPEIIDICRDLLKAEIYLFESIYGDIYSICSHGHELNRLLSIPNIVLMKDQNPKDFYVETWANSDELRKVPEIFVADSGNKWDPFSFGEAMERGFETIYVLIHPIWWSDN
;
A
#
# COMPACT_ATOMS: atom_id res chain seq x y z
N MET A 1 -4.58 11.19 19.74
CA MET A 1 -5.53 10.12 20.14
C MET A 1 -6.83 10.13 19.33
N LYS A 2 -7.50 11.28 19.10
CA LYS A 2 -8.70 11.38 18.22
C LYS A 2 -8.46 11.13 16.73
N PHE A 3 -7.24 11.39 16.23
CA PHE A 3 -6.89 11.17 14.83
C PHE A 3 -6.87 9.67 14.47
N TYR A 4 -6.19 8.87 15.30
CA TYR A 4 -6.07 7.42 15.15
C TYR A 4 -7.40 6.65 15.27
N SER A 5 -8.40 7.15 16.00
CA SER A 5 -9.72 6.50 16.09
C SER A 5 -10.57 6.65 14.82
N THR A 6 -10.23 7.61 13.94
CA THR A 6 -11.01 7.91 12.73
C THR A 6 -10.52 7.09 11.53
N LEU A 7 -9.22 6.80 11.49
CA LEU A 7 -8.52 5.87 10.57
C LEU A 7 -8.98 4.39 10.64
N ILE A 8 -9.97 4.05 11.44
CA ILE A 8 -10.38 2.64 11.60
C ILE A 8 -11.77 2.39 11.00
N LYS A 9 -12.51 3.46 10.65
CA LYS A 9 -13.90 3.36 10.18
C LYS A 9 -14.07 2.78 8.77
N GLY A 10 -12.99 2.67 7.98
CA GLY A 10 -13.02 2.10 6.62
C GLY A 10 -12.84 0.57 6.54
N PHE A 11 -12.43 -0.07 7.64
CA PHE A 11 -12.18 -1.50 7.67
C PHE A 11 -13.41 -2.23 8.22
N LYS A 12 -14.25 -2.80 7.34
CA LYS A 12 -15.19 -3.84 7.78
C LYS A 12 -14.40 -5.11 8.13
N ILE A 13 -14.09 -5.27 9.41
CA ILE A 13 -13.39 -6.42 9.95
C ILE A 13 -14.44 -7.44 10.39
N ILE A 14 -14.39 -8.64 9.79
CA ILE A 14 -15.15 -9.79 10.27
C ILE A 14 -14.24 -10.52 11.25
N VAL A 15 -14.73 -10.73 12.47
CA VAL A 15 -14.10 -11.66 13.39
C VAL A 15 -14.82 -13.00 13.25
N LEU A 16 -14.09 -14.01 12.78
CA LEU A 16 -14.53 -15.40 12.78
C LEU A 16 -14.08 -16.01 14.11
N ILE A 17 -15.02 -16.35 14.98
CA ILE A 17 -14.75 -17.08 16.22
C ILE A 17 -15.05 -18.56 15.95
N THR A 18 -14.03 -19.40 15.98
CA THR A 18 -14.19 -20.84 15.76
C THR A 18 -14.10 -21.56 17.11
N LEU A 19 -15.23 -22.10 17.59
CA LEU A 19 -15.27 -23.00 18.74
C LEU A 19 -15.17 -24.46 18.26
N GLY A 20 -14.07 -25.14 18.60
CA GLY A 20 -13.91 -26.57 18.29
C GLY A 20 -12.89 -27.27 19.19
N LEU A 21 -13.30 -28.40 19.78
CA LEU A 21 -12.39 -29.45 20.23
C LEU A 21 -12.00 -30.27 19.00
N PHE A 22 -10.75 -30.19 18.55
CA PHE A 22 -10.32 -30.88 17.33
C PHE A 22 -10.00 -32.36 17.59
N ILE A 23 -10.69 -33.24 16.86
CA ILE A 23 -10.23 -34.59 16.53
C ILE A 23 -10.09 -34.62 15.00
N ASN A 24 -8.92 -35.05 14.52
CA ASN A 24 -8.53 -35.04 13.11
C ASN A 24 -9.56 -35.66 12.16
N LYS A 25 -10.04 -34.90 11.16
CA LYS A 25 -10.23 -35.41 9.79
C LYS A 25 -10.39 -34.29 8.75
N CYS A 26 -9.60 -34.39 7.68
CA CYS A 26 -9.71 -33.56 6.47
C CYS A 26 -11.09 -33.65 5.82
N ALA A 27 -11.62 -32.52 5.36
CA ALA A 27 -12.47 -32.44 4.18
C ALA A 27 -12.42 -31.06 3.53
N GLU A 28 -12.53 -31.09 2.21
CA GLU A 28 -12.36 -30.03 1.23
C GLU A 28 -13.40 -28.90 1.36
N ASP A 29 -12.93 -27.76 1.84
CA ASP A 29 -13.36 -26.42 1.41
C ASP A 29 -12.15 -25.50 1.67
N LYS A 30 -11.88 -24.51 0.80
CA LYS A 30 -10.71 -23.60 0.90
C LYS A 30 -10.83 -22.59 2.05
N VAL A 31 -11.28 -23.05 3.22
CA VAL A 31 -11.25 -22.34 4.48
C VAL A 31 -9.89 -22.64 5.10
N LEU A 32 -9.05 -21.60 5.10
CA LEU A 32 -7.88 -21.36 5.96
C LEU A 32 -7.51 -22.54 6.88
N SER A 33 -6.36 -23.15 6.62
CA SER A 33 -5.81 -24.25 7.42
C SER A 33 -5.84 -23.89 8.93
N PRO A 34 -6.46 -24.71 9.79
CA PRO A 34 -6.58 -24.42 11.22
C PRO A 34 -5.23 -24.57 11.96
N LYS A 35 -5.03 -23.76 13.00
CA LYS A 35 -3.88 -23.83 13.92
C LYS A 35 -4.08 -25.01 14.91
N PRO A 36 -3.07 -25.87 15.15
CA PRO A 36 -3.27 -27.14 15.87
C PRO A 36 -3.01 -27.02 17.38
N GLU A 37 -3.83 -26.29 18.15
CA GLU A 37 -3.70 -26.24 19.62
C GLU A 37 -5.07 -26.22 20.34
N THR A 38 -5.14 -26.82 21.53
CA THR A 38 -6.36 -26.90 22.36
C THR A 38 -6.72 -25.52 22.95
N GLY A 39 -7.88 -24.97 22.61
CA GLY A 39 -8.39 -23.71 23.17
C GLY A 39 -9.45 -23.02 22.31
N VAL A 40 -10.05 -21.93 22.81
CA VAL A 40 -10.95 -21.09 22.01
C VAL A 40 -10.12 -20.04 21.28
N HIS A 41 -10.24 -20.01 19.95
CA HIS A 41 -9.48 -19.12 19.09
C HIS A 41 -10.41 -18.22 18.28
N GLY A 42 -9.96 -16.99 18.04
CA GLY A 42 -10.54 -16.09 17.07
C GLY A 42 -9.59 -15.86 15.90
N TYR A 43 -10.16 -15.45 14.78
CA TYR A 43 -9.42 -15.14 13.56
C TYR A 43 -9.83 -13.78 13.02
N VAL A 44 -8.83 -12.91 12.81
CA VAL A 44 -9.04 -11.57 12.25
C VAL A 44 -8.66 -11.62 10.78
N VAL A 45 -9.66 -11.46 9.91
CA VAL A 45 -9.44 -11.38 8.46
C VAL A 45 -9.62 -9.98 7.93
N ASN A 46 -8.79 -9.63 6.95
CA ASN A 46 -9.15 -8.59 6.03
C ASN A 46 -10.10 -9.18 4.97
N LYS A 47 -11.37 -8.75 4.98
CA LYS A 47 -12.42 -9.23 4.07
C LYS A 47 -12.09 -9.00 2.59
N MET A 48 -11.20 -8.05 2.28
CA MET A 48 -10.76 -7.80 0.89
C MET A 48 -9.72 -8.79 0.38
N PHE A 49 -9.00 -9.52 1.25
CA PHE A 49 -7.86 -10.35 0.84
C PHE A 49 -7.95 -11.81 1.29
N SER A 50 -8.94 -12.16 2.10
CA SER A 50 -9.02 -13.49 2.74
C SER A 50 -7.73 -13.89 3.47
N LYS A 51 -6.94 -12.91 3.89
CA LYS A 51 -5.69 -13.08 4.64
C LYS A 51 -5.88 -12.60 6.08
N GLY A 52 -5.28 -13.33 7.01
CA GLY A 52 -5.24 -12.95 8.40
C GLY A 52 -4.41 -11.69 8.61
N ILE A 53 -4.82 -10.88 9.59
CA ILE A 53 -4.13 -9.66 9.96
C ILE A 53 -3.15 -10.00 11.09
N PRO A 54 -1.83 -9.93 10.88
CA PRO A 54 -0.85 -10.23 11.93
C PRO A 54 -0.72 -9.08 12.93
N ASN A 55 -0.34 -9.39 14.18
CA ASN A 55 -0.08 -8.43 15.26
C ASN A 55 -1.20 -7.40 15.55
N ALA A 56 -2.45 -7.70 15.16
CA ALA A 56 -3.60 -6.89 15.48
C ALA A 56 -3.97 -7.03 16.96
N SER A 57 -4.32 -5.88 17.56
CA SER A 57 -4.82 -5.81 18.93
C SER A 57 -6.35 -5.87 18.94
N ILE A 58 -6.91 -6.98 19.40
CA ILE A 58 -8.36 -7.13 19.57
C ILE A 58 -8.73 -6.77 21.00
N ARG A 59 -9.66 -5.82 21.18
CA ARG A 59 -10.09 -5.41 22.51
C ARG A 59 -11.54 -5.80 22.76
N PHE A 60 -11.77 -6.62 23.77
CA PHE A 60 -13.10 -6.93 24.30
C PHE A 60 -13.23 -6.33 25.70
N GLY A 61 -13.86 -5.17 25.82
CA GLY A 61 -13.94 -4.45 27.10
C GLY A 61 -12.56 -4.00 27.60
N HIS A 62 -12.06 -4.60 28.68
CA HIS A 62 -10.71 -4.36 29.21
C HIS A 62 -9.70 -5.45 28.85
N TYR A 63 -10.15 -6.51 28.17
CA TYR A 63 -9.29 -7.59 27.69
C TYR A 63 -8.71 -7.22 26.33
N ILE A 64 -7.40 -7.46 26.16
CA ILE A 64 -6.67 -7.22 24.92
C ILE A 64 -6.02 -8.54 24.49
N PHE A 65 -6.27 -8.92 23.23
CA PHE A 65 -5.70 -10.09 22.59
C PHE A 65 -4.86 -9.67 21.40
N GLN A 66 -3.82 -10.44 21.08
CA GLN A 66 -2.95 -10.20 19.93
C GLN A 66 -3.08 -11.34 18.94
N THR A 67 -3.21 -11.03 17.66
CA THR A 67 -3.11 -12.05 16.62
C THR A 67 -1.65 -12.44 16.36
N ASP A 68 -1.41 -13.71 16.08
CA ASP A 68 -0.15 -14.21 15.56
C ASP A 68 0.11 -13.80 14.10
N SER A 69 1.22 -14.25 13.53
CA SER A 69 1.63 -14.00 12.15
C SER A 69 0.63 -14.48 11.09
N SER A 70 -0.29 -15.37 11.46
CA SER A 70 -1.32 -15.92 10.57
C SER A 70 -2.67 -15.23 10.73
N GLY A 71 -2.85 -14.38 11.74
CA GLY A 71 -4.10 -13.67 12.07
C GLY A 71 -4.96 -14.31 13.17
N TYR A 72 -4.46 -15.34 13.84
CA TYR A 72 -5.17 -16.04 14.91
C TYR A 72 -4.83 -15.47 16.29
N PHE A 73 -5.81 -15.36 17.17
CA PHE A 73 -5.61 -15.04 18.58
C PHE A 73 -6.33 -16.06 19.47
N GLN A 74 -5.82 -16.27 20.68
CA GLN A 74 -6.42 -17.20 21.65
C GLN A 74 -7.13 -16.41 22.75
N LEU A 75 -8.36 -16.80 23.07
CA LEU A 75 -9.08 -16.27 24.23
C LEU A 75 -8.56 -16.95 25.50
N ASN A 76 -8.26 -16.16 26.53
CA ASN A 76 -7.78 -16.68 27.81
C ASN A 76 -8.94 -17.14 28.69
N GLU A 77 -8.67 -18.06 29.63
CA GLU A 77 -9.71 -18.60 30.52
C GLU A 77 -10.35 -17.53 31.42
N GLU A 78 -9.60 -16.48 31.76
CA GLU A 78 -10.08 -15.39 32.59
C GLU A 78 -11.21 -14.61 31.90
N PHE A 79 -11.04 -14.30 30.62
CA PHE A 79 -12.07 -13.69 29.77
C PHE A 79 -13.31 -14.57 29.65
N LEU A 80 -13.11 -15.87 29.39
CA LEU A 80 -14.20 -16.85 29.25
C LEU A 80 -15.02 -17.00 30.54
N LYS A 81 -14.39 -16.80 31.71
CA LYS A 81 -15.04 -16.86 33.03
C LYS A 81 -15.67 -15.54 33.46
N ALA A 82 -15.16 -14.40 33.00
CA ALA A 82 -15.54 -13.07 33.47
C ALA A 82 -16.74 -12.47 32.74
N ASP A 83 -16.90 -12.72 31.43
CA ASP A 83 -17.96 -12.08 30.64
C ASP A 83 -19.11 -13.04 30.36
N SER A 84 -19.99 -13.19 31.36
CA SER A 84 -21.20 -14.00 31.23
C SER A 84 -22.12 -13.55 30.09
N SER A 85 -22.05 -12.29 29.65
CA SER A 85 -22.86 -11.74 28.56
C SER A 85 -22.40 -12.22 27.19
N LEU A 86 -21.09 -12.21 26.90
CA LEU A 86 -20.58 -12.76 25.64
C LEU A 86 -20.64 -14.29 25.64
N THR A 87 -20.34 -14.93 26.77
CA THR A 87 -20.50 -16.39 26.94
C THR A 87 -21.96 -16.80 26.79
N ASN A 88 -22.92 -16.03 27.34
CA ASN A 88 -24.35 -16.26 27.12
C ASN A 88 -24.77 -15.90 25.69
N LEU A 89 -24.24 -14.86 25.05
CA LEU A 89 -24.50 -14.57 23.62
C LEU A 89 -24.02 -15.73 22.73
N ILE A 90 -22.85 -16.30 23.05
CA ILE A 90 -22.24 -17.48 22.44
C ILE A 90 -23.01 -18.77 22.80
N ILE A 91 -23.76 -18.84 23.90
CA ILE A 91 -24.57 -20.02 24.27
C ILE A 91 -26.02 -19.91 23.76
N GLU A 92 -26.58 -18.70 23.72
CA GLU A 92 -27.95 -18.38 23.34
C GLU A 92 -28.13 -18.38 21.81
N HIS A 93 -27.13 -17.92 21.06
CA HIS A 93 -27.08 -18.07 19.59
C HIS A 93 -26.55 -19.45 19.15
N PHE A 94 -25.95 -20.22 20.06
CA PHE A 94 -25.37 -21.55 19.76
C PHE A 94 -25.76 -22.57 20.84
N PRO A 95 -27.03 -23.03 20.85
CA PRO A 95 -27.53 -23.91 21.89
C PRO A 95 -26.81 -25.26 21.85
N HIS A 96 -26.37 -25.73 23.01
CA HIS A 96 -25.77 -27.05 23.22
C HIS A 96 -26.54 -28.15 22.46
N LYS A 97 -25.92 -28.71 21.42
CA LYS A 97 -26.11 -30.11 21.09
C LYS A 97 -24.79 -30.84 21.24
N SER A 98 -24.80 -31.68 22.26
CA SER A 98 -23.82 -32.70 22.59
C SER A 98 -23.49 -33.58 21.39
N LYS A 99 -22.59 -33.11 20.53
CA LYS A 99 -21.62 -33.87 19.72
C LYS A 99 -20.86 -32.85 18.88
N VAL A 100 -19.54 -32.82 19.06
CA VAL A 100 -18.61 -32.04 18.25
C VAL A 100 -18.52 -32.68 16.86
N GLU A 101 -19.48 -32.38 15.98
CA GLU A 101 -19.48 -32.79 14.57
C GLU A 101 -20.24 -31.76 13.72
N SER A 102 -19.63 -30.59 13.46
CA SER A 102 -19.83 -29.78 12.24
C SER A 102 -19.04 -28.47 12.34
N ILE A 103 -18.14 -28.20 11.39
CA ILE A 103 -17.56 -26.85 11.21
C ILE A 103 -18.65 -25.99 10.59
N ASN A 104 -19.27 -25.12 11.38
CA ASN A 104 -20.09 -24.05 10.84
C ASN A 104 -19.28 -22.76 10.96
N ASN A 105 -18.94 -22.16 9.81
CA ASN A 105 -18.29 -20.85 9.78
C ASN A 105 -19.35 -19.78 10.06
N TYR A 106 -19.24 -19.09 11.19
CA TYR A 106 -20.14 -17.99 11.55
C TYR A 106 -19.39 -16.66 11.55
N SER A 107 -19.87 -15.69 10.76
CA SER A 107 -19.36 -14.32 10.75
C SER A 107 -20.10 -13.49 11.79
N ILE A 108 -19.38 -12.87 12.73
CA ILE A 108 -19.96 -11.87 13.64
C ILE A 108 -19.45 -10.50 13.20
N ASP A 109 -20.38 -9.59 12.90
CA ASP A 109 -20.07 -8.18 12.71
C ASP A 109 -19.83 -7.55 14.09
N LEU A 110 -18.58 -7.20 14.40
CA LEU A 110 -18.27 -6.46 15.62
C LEU A 110 -18.56 -4.97 15.40
N PRO A 111 -18.95 -4.23 16.47
CA PRO A 111 -18.98 -2.77 16.43
C PRO A 111 -17.64 -2.21 15.92
N ALA A 112 -17.67 -1.11 15.16
CA ALA A 112 -16.48 -0.49 14.57
C ALA A 112 -15.37 -0.16 15.59
N ASP A 113 -15.73 -0.09 16.87
CA ASP A 113 -14.89 0.32 17.99
C ASP A 113 -14.14 -0.87 18.64
N THR A 114 -14.35 -2.10 18.15
CA THR A 114 -13.92 -3.35 18.81
C THR A 114 -12.56 -3.86 18.34
N VAL A 115 -12.14 -3.48 17.13
CA VAL A 115 -10.88 -3.94 16.54
C VAL A 115 -10.00 -2.73 16.25
N TYR A 116 -8.86 -2.66 16.92
CA TYR A 116 -7.86 -1.63 16.67
C TYR A 116 -6.76 -2.25 15.80
N LEU A 117 -6.68 -1.80 14.54
CA LEU A 117 -5.44 -1.95 13.79
C LEU A 117 -4.44 -0.98 14.41
N GLU A 118 -3.57 -1.50 15.26
CA GLU A 118 -2.39 -0.74 15.64
C GLU A 118 -1.55 -0.55 14.38
N LEU A 119 -1.55 0.69 13.87
CA LEU A 119 -0.60 1.09 12.84
C LEU A 119 0.81 0.71 13.31
N SER A 120 1.58 0.15 12.39
CA SER A 120 3.01 -0.12 12.56
C SER A 120 3.72 1.16 13.04
N ASN A 121 4.86 1.04 13.71
CA ASN A 121 5.62 2.22 14.13
C ASN A 121 6.05 3.07 12.92
N GLY A 122 6.38 2.42 11.80
CA GLY A 122 6.55 3.09 10.51
C GLY A 122 5.31 3.89 10.08
N MET A 123 4.15 3.26 10.01
CA MET A 123 2.89 3.91 9.63
C MET A 123 2.48 5.05 10.58
N LYS A 124 2.74 4.91 11.89
CA LYS A 124 2.53 5.99 12.88
C LYS A 124 3.44 7.20 12.59
N ARG A 125 4.71 6.96 12.28
CA ARG A 125 5.65 8.02 11.86
C ARG A 125 5.23 8.67 10.54
N TYR A 126 4.76 7.87 9.59
CA TYR A 126 4.28 8.35 8.29
C TYR A 126 3.05 9.26 8.46
N ALA A 127 2.04 8.82 9.20
CA ALA A 127 0.88 9.65 9.50
C ALA A 127 1.26 10.95 10.22
N LYS A 128 2.23 10.89 11.14
CA LYS A 128 2.71 12.07 11.88
C LYS A 128 3.36 13.10 10.96
N ILE A 129 4.27 12.69 10.07
CA ILE A 129 4.97 13.63 9.18
C ILE A 129 4.01 14.29 8.18
N LEU A 130 3.00 13.57 7.70
CA LEU A 130 1.95 14.17 6.85
C LEU A 130 1.10 15.17 7.63
N GLN A 131 0.69 14.83 8.86
CA GLN A 131 -0.07 15.76 9.70
C GLN A 131 0.73 17.03 10.00
N GLU A 132 2.03 16.90 10.27
CA GLU A 132 2.94 18.04 10.48
C GLU A 132 3.00 18.95 9.25
N ALA A 133 3.04 18.38 8.04
CA ALA A 133 2.99 19.13 6.79
C ALA A 133 1.69 19.95 6.67
N LEU A 134 0.54 19.32 6.95
CA LEU A 134 -0.75 19.99 6.92
C LEU A 134 -0.86 21.09 7.99
N ASP A 135 -0.36 20.85 9.19
CA ASP A 135 -0.40 21.81 10.30
C ASP A 135 0.40 23.09 10.01
N ILE A 136 1.40 23.02 9.11
CA ILE A 136 2.17 24.17 8.63
C ILE A 136 1.77 24.63 7.21
N ASN A 137 0.55 24.27 6.81
CA ASN A 137 -0.17 24.68 5.60
C ASN A 137 0.46 24.22 4.27
N TYR A 138 1.09 23.05 4.23
CA TYR A 138 1.36 22.41 2.93
C TYR A 138 0.07 21.82 2.36
N GLU A 139 -0.16 22.04 1.07
CA GLU A 139 -1.05 21.23 0.26
C GLU A 139 -0.28 20.02 -0.26
N ILE A 140 -0.81 18.82 -0.04
CA ILE A 140 -0.22 17.58 -0.55
C ILE A 140 -1.05 17.10 -1.74
N THR A 141 -0.38 16.93 -2.87
CA THR A 141 -1.00 16.65 -4.18
C THR A 141 -0.36 15.47 -4.89
N SER A 142 -1.13 14.85 -5.77
CA SER A 142 -0.62 13.91 -6.76
C SER A 142 0.23 14.62 -7.82
N VAL A 143 1.05 13.85 -8.53
CA VAL A 143 1.84 14.29 -9.67
C VAL A 143 0.94 14.89 -10.75
N ILE A 144 -0.15 14.22 -11.12
CA ILE A 144 -1.03 14.70 -12.19
C ILE A 144 -1.80 15.96 -11.79
N ASP A 145 -2.31 16.02 -10.55
CA ASP A 145 -3.06 17.20 -10.09
C ASP A 145 -2.15 18.43 -10.05
N TRP A 146 -0.90 18.26 -9.59
CA TRP A 146 0.11 19.33 -9.63
C TRP A 146 0.47 19.75 -11.06
N PHE A 147 0.73 18.78 -11.94
CA PHE A 147 1.11 19.05 -13.32
C PHE A 147 0.04 19.86 -14.05
N ARG A 148 -1.24 19.55 -13.81
CA ARG A 148 -2.39 20.25 -14.40
C ARG A 148 -2.61 21.65 -13.80
N SER A 149 -2.14 21.92 -12.59
CA SER A 149 -2.32 23.20 -11.89
C SER A 149 -1.07 24.10 -11.88
N ILE A 150 0.07 23.64 -12.41
CA ILE A 150 1.38 24.31 -12.32
C ILE A 150 1.37 25.81 -12.69
N GLU A 151 0.52 26.26 -13.61
CA GLU A 151 0.43 27.67 -14.00
C GLU A 151 -0.34 28.56 -13.00
N GLN A 152 -1.14 27.94 -12.12
CA GLN A 152 -2.05 28.58 -11.16
C GLN A 152 -1.46 28.66 -9.76
N LEU A 153 -0.51 27.78 -9.44
CA LEU A 153 0.14 27.65 -8.14
C LEU A 153 1.16 28.77 -7.92
N LYS A 154 0.71 29.96 -7.50
CA LYS A 154 1.59 31.07 -7.09
C LYS A 154 1.50 31.28 -5.58
N ASN A 155 2.63 31.07 -4.88
CA ASN A 155 2.83 31.28 -3.45
C ASN A 155 2.12 30.27 -2.53
N GLU A 156 1.98 29.02 -2.99
CA GLU A 156 1.42 27.94 -2.18
C GLU A 156 2.54 27.00 -1.72
N ARG A 157 2.46 26.56 -0.46
CA ARG A 157 3.33 25.51 0.06
C ARG A 157 2.81 24.18 -0.44
N ILE A 158 3.57 23.49 -1.27
CA ILE A 158 3.10 22.30 -1.99
C ILE A 158 4.06 21.14 -1.76
N VAL A 159 3.48 19.97 -1.51
CA VAL A 159 4.17 18.69 -1.53
C VAL A 159 3.59 17.86 -2.67
N ILE A 160 4.40 17.62 -3.69
CA ILE A 160 4.09 16.64 -4.73
C ILE A 160 4.51 15.29 -4.20
N MET A 161 3.55 14.40 -3.93
CA MET A 161 3.83 13.14 -3.25
C MET A 161 3.72 11.96 -4.21
N ARG A 162 4.83 11.23 -4.39
CA ARG A 162 4.84 9.98 -5.12
C ARG A 162 5.34 8.81 -4.28
N HIS A 163 4.85 7.63 -4.63
CA HIS A 163 5.22 6.35 -4.07
C HIS A 163 5.68 5.39 -5.16
N ASP A 164 6.91 4.89 -5.08
CA ASP A 164 7.40 3.84 -5.98
C ASP A 164 7.14 2.47 -5.31
N VAL A 165 6.11 1.76 -5.78
CA VAL A 165 5.62 0.50 -5.20
C VAL A 165 6.42 -0.68 -5.74
N ASP A 166 7.70 -0.76 -5.35
CA ASP A 166 8.65 -1.72 -5.93
C ASP A 166 8.42 -3.17 -5.51
N HIS A 167 7.94 -3.38 -4.27
CA HIS A 167 7.85 -4.70 -3.65
C HIS A 167 6.59 -4.90 -2.79
N ASP A 168 6.07 -3.85 -2.15
CA ASP A 168 5.03 -4.00 -1.12
C ASP A 168 3.77 -3.19 -1.44
N ALA A 169 2.87 -3.83 -2.18
CA ALA A 169 1.56 -3.28 -2.50
C ALA A 169 0.62 -3.19 -1.28
N ILE A 170 0.85 -3.98 -0.22
CA ILE A 170 -0.01 -3.96 0.97
C ILE A 170 0.28 -2.71 1.79
N THR A 171 1.56 -2.41 2.02
CA THR A 171 1.95 -1.17 2.70
C THR A 171 1.57 0.06 1.87
N ALA A 172 1.65 0.00 0.53
CA ALA A 172 1.16 1.07 -0.33
C ALA A 172 -0.34 1.37 -0.10
N LYS A 173 -1.19 0.34 0.02
CA LYS A 173 -2.61 0.53 0.36
C LYS A 173 -2.81 1.17 1.74
N ALA A 174 -2.02 0.75 2.73
CA ALA A 174 -2.10 1.31 4.08
C ALA A 174 -1.72 2.80 4.07
N MET A 175 -0.68 3.17 3.32
CA MET A 175 -0.30 4.57 3.11
C MET A 175 -1.42 5.37 2.43
N GLY A 176 -1.96 4.89 1.30
CA GLY A 176 -3.06 5.58 0.62
C GLY A 176 -4.29 5.72 1.50
N TYR A 177 -4.60 4.72 2.34
CA TYR A 177 -5.66 4.87 3.32
C TYR A 177 -5.37 5.99 4.34
N ILE A 178 -4.15 6.07 4.88
CA ILE A 178 -3.75 7.15 5.79
C ILE A 178 -3.89 8.51 5.13
N GLU A 179 -3.40 8.64 3.90
CA GLU A 179 -3.48 9.85 3.11
C GLU A 179 -4.94 10.28 2.85
N HIS A 180 -5.79 9.35 2.44
CA HIS A 180 -7.22 9.61 2.25
C HIS A 180 -7.89 10.12 3.54
N GLN A 181 -7.55 9.55 4.71
CA GLN A 181 -8.09 10.00 6.00
C GLN A 181 -7.60 11.40 6.39
N LEU A 182 -6.42 11.80 5.92
CA LEU A 182 -5.88 13.15 6.04
C LEU A 182 -6.46 14.11 5.00
N GLY A 183 -7.27 13.62 4.06
CA GLY A 183 -7.82 14.42 2.95
C GLY A 183 -6.80 14.74 1.87
N VAL A 184 -5.70 14.00 1.79
CA VAL A 184 -4.62 14.25 0.81
C VAL A 184 -4.66 13.25 -0.34
N LYS A 185 -4.13 13.67 -1.48
CA LYS A 185 -3.95 12.84 -2.67
C LYS A 185 -2.46 12.73 -3.01
N SER A 186 -2.09 11.62 -3.60
CA SER A 186 -0.71 11.27 -3.94
C SER A 186 -0.73 10.36 -5.16
N THR A 187 0.45 10.01 -5.66
CA THR A 187 0.63 9.10 -6.80
C THR A 187 1.31 7.80 -6.38
N PHE A 188 0.77 6.66 -6.82
CA PHE A 188 1.38 5.34 -6.62
C PHE A 188 1.79 4.72 -7.96
N TYR A 189 3.10 4.58 -8.18
CA TYR A 189 3.62 3.93 -9.37
C TYR A 189 3.90 2.45 -9.10
N PHE A 190 3.22 1.57 -9.82
CA PHE A 190 3.37 0.12 -9.66
C PHE A 190 4.22 -0.49 -10.76
N ARG A 191 5.13 -1.37 -10.38
CA ARG A 191 5.79 -2.27 -11.33
C ARG A 191 4.80 -3.34 -11.78
N TRP A 192 5.05 -3.97 -12.93
CA TRP A 192 4.30 -5.17 -13.31
C TRP A 192 4.34 -6.28 -12.24
N LEU A 193 5.45 -6.38 -11.51
CA LEU A 193 5.64 -7.36 -10.45
C LEU A 193 4.73 -7.15 -9.23
N THR A 194 4.34 -5.90 -8.95
CA THR A 194 3.59 -5.51 -7.74
C THR A 194 2.18 -5.02 -8.03
N ALA A 195 1.87 -4.74 -9.31
CA ALA A 195 0.54 -4.37 -9.73
C ALA A 195 -0.41 -5.57 -9.56
N GLU A 196 -1.37 -5.41 -8.66
CA GLU A 196 -2.48 -6.33 -8.44
C GLU A 196 -3.78 -5.53 -8.42
N MET A 197 -4.87 -6.09 -8.94
CA MET A 197 -6.16 -5.41 -9.06
C MET A 197 -6.65 -4.88 -7.69
N GLY A 198 -6.55 -5.70 -6.64
CA GLY A 198 -7.05 -5.34 -5.30
C GLY A 198 -6.38 -4.10 -4.70
N PRO A 199 -5.04 -3.99 -4.69
CA PRO A 199 -4.34 -2.75 -4.34
C PRO A 199 -4.62 -1.56 -5.25
N VAL A 200 -4.56 -1.74 -6.57
CA VAL A 200 -4.70 -0.64 -7.52
C VAL A 200 -6.11 -0.03 -7.47
N ASP A 201 -7.15 -0.86 -7.57
CA ASP A 201 -8.54 -0.39 -7.50
C ASP A 201 -8.84 0.31 -6.18
N TYR A 202 -8.26 -0.16 -5.08
CA TYR A 202 -8.47 0.44 -3.78
C TYR A 202 -7.90 1.86 -3.71
N LEU A 203 -6.65 2.05 -4.16
CA LEU A 203 -6.02 3.38 -4.17
C LEU A 203 -6.77 4.36 -5.08
N LYS A 204 -7.20 3.90 -6.27
CA LYS A 204 -8.03 4.71 -7.18
C LYS A 204 -9.36 5.09 -6.55
N ASN A 205 -10.04 4.15 -5.89
CA ASN A 205 -11.32 4.40 -5.21
C ASN A 205 -11.20 5.37 -4.02
N LEU A 206 -10.01 5.48 -3.42
CA LEU A 206 -9.71 6.50 -2.42
C LEU A 206 -9.38 7.89 -3.02
N GLY A 207 -9.23 7.96 -4.34
CA GLY A 207 -8.95 9.20 -5.08
C GLY A 207 -7.47 9.47 -5.34
N HIS A 208 -6.57 8.50 -5.12
CA HIS A 208 -5.16 8.61 -5.47
C HIS A 208 -4.94 8.38 -6.96
N GLU A 209 -3.86 8.97 -7.47
CA GLU A 209 -3.36 8.64 -8.80
C GLU A 209 -2.62 7.30 -8.75
N VAL A 210 -2.81 6.48 -9.77
CA VAL A 210 -2.00 5.28 -10.00
C VAL A 210 -1.37 5.37 -11.38
N GLY A 211 -0.11 4.95 -11.50
CA GLY A 211 0.61 4.91 -12.77
C GLY A 211 1.53 3.69 -12.89
N LEU A 212 2.12 3.51 -14.06
CA LEU A 212 3.09 2.44 -14.33
C LEU A 212 4.50 2.86 -13.89
N HIS A 213 5.16 2.02 -13.09
CA HIS A 213 6.58 2.10 -12.78
C HIS A 213 7.38 1.20 -13.73
N TYR A 214 7.76 1.73 -14.89
CA TYR A 214 8.23 0.92 -16.01
C TYR A 214 9.73 0.57 -15.90
N GLU A 215 10.06 -0.63 -16.38
CA GLU A 215 11.44 -1.13 -16.49
C GLU A 215 11.75 -1.76 -17.85
N THR A 216 11.06 -1.28 -18.89
CA THR A 216 11.00 -1.86 -20.24
C THR A 216 12.36 -2.17 -20.85
N ILE A 217 13.33 -1.25 -20.82
CA ILE A 217 14.64 -1.48 -21.46
C ILE A 217 15.45 -2.52 -20.67
N ALA A 218 15.32 -2.56 -19.35
CA ALA A 218 15.96 -3.59 -18.54
C ALA A 218 15.35 -4.96 -18.82
N THR A 219 14.01 -5.05 -18.87
CA THR A 219 13.29 -6.28 -19.22
C THR A 219 13.69 -6.76 -20.62
N TYR A 220 13.75 -5.86 -21.60
CA TYR A 220 14.17 -6.18 -22.96
C TYR A 220 15.60 -6.74 -23.00
N CYS A 221 16.56 -6.03 -22.40
CA CYS A 221 17.96 -6.47 -22.35
C CYS A 221 18.09 -7.83 -21.65
N ARG A 222 17.36 -8.04 -20.55
CA ARG A 222 17.33 -9.31 -19.82
C ARG A 222 16.82 -10.46 -20.68
N VAL A 223 15.73 -10.27 -21.42
CA VAL A 223 15.13 -11.28 -22.31
C VAL A 223 16.03 -11.58 -23.52
N LYS A 224 16.73 -10.56 -24.03
CA LYS A 224 17.64 -10.70 -25.17
C LYS A 224 19.07 -11.08 -24.79
N ASN A 225 19.36 -11.25 -23.50
CA ASN A 225 20.70 -11.49 -22.95
C ASN A 225 21.73 -10.44 -23.39
N ILE A 226 21.32 -9.17 -23.44
CA ILE A 226 22.22 -8.04 -23.68
C ILE A 226 22.90 -7.69 -22.35
N THR A 227 24.23 -7.81 -22.32
CA THR A 227 25.05 -7.55 -21.11
C THR A 227 26.03 -6.41 -21.28
N GLU A 228 26.31 -5.99 -22.52
CA GLU A 228 27.21 -4.88 -22.83
C GLU A 228 26.42 -3.63 -23.25
N LYS A 229 26.96 -2.46 -22.90
CA LYS A 229 26.32 -1.17 -23.19
C LYS A 229 26.24 -0.91 -24.70
N GLU A 230 27.28 -1.28 -25.42
CA GLU A 230 27.47 -1.04 -26.86
C GLU A 230 26.42 -1.79 -27.70
N ASP A 231 25.89 -2.89 -27.16
CA ASP A 231 24.85 -3.68 -27.80
C ASP A 231 23.47 -3.02 -27.71
N VAL A 232 23.29 -2.00 -26.86
CA VAL A 232 22.05 -1.21 -26.78
C VAL A 232 22.09 -0.07 -27.79
N THR A 233 21.71 -0.40 -29.03
CA THR A 233 21.70 0.55 -30.15
C THR A 233 20.52 1.53 -30.08
N PRO A 234 20.55 2.64 -30.84
CA PRO A 234 19.39 3.53 -30.99
C PRO A 234 18.13 2.81 -31.50
N GLU A 235 18.28 1.83 -32.38
CA GLU A 235 17.17 1.01 -32.87
C GLU A 235 16.53 0.20 -31.73
N ILE A 236 17.31 -0.32 -30.78
CA ILE A 236 16.78 -0.99 -29.58
C ILE A 236 16.04 -0.01 -28.69
N ILE A 237 16.51 1.23 -28.55
CA ILE A 237 15.80 2.26 -27.80
C ILE A 237 14.43 2.52 -28.45
N ASP A 238 14.35 2.63 -29.77
CA ASP A 238 13.08 2.84 -30.48
C ASP A 238 12.13 1.64 -30.34
N ILE A 239 12.65 0.41 -30.44
CA ILE A 239 11.89 -0.81 -30.12
C ILE A 239 11.35 -0.75 -28.68
N CYS A 240 12.18 -0.36 -27.72
CA CYS A 240 11.78 -0.27 -26.32
C CYS A 240 10.76 0.85 -26.07
N ARG A 241 10.76 1.93 -26.84
CA ARG A 241 9.73 2.97 -26.79
C ARG A 241 8.39 2.42 -27.25
N ASP A 242 8.36 1.66 -28.34
CA ASP A 242 7.11 1.03 -28.81
C ASP A 242 6.62 -0.05 -27.84
N LEU A 243 7.53 -0.79 -27.21
CA LEU A 243 7.17 -1.69 -26.11
C LEU A 243 6.59 -0.94 -24.91
N LEU A 244 7.18 0.20 -24.52
CA LEU A 244 6.67 1.00 -23.41
C LEU A 244 5.26 1.53 -23.71
N LYS A 245 4.98 2.00 -24.94
CA LYS A 245 3.62 2.37 -25.37
C LYS A 245 2.63 1.22 -25.20
N ALA A 246 3.03 0.00 -25.58
CA ALA A 246 2.21 -1.19 -25.42
C ALA A 246 2.00 -1.57 -23.94
N GLU A 247 3.03 -1.42 -23.10
CA GLU A 247 2.94 -1.63 -21.65
C GLU A 247 1.97 -0.64 -21.00
N ILE A 248 2.04 0.64 -21.35
CA ILE A 248 1.13 1.68 -20.84
C ILE A 248 -0.31 1.35 -21.21
N TYR A 249 -0.57 1.07 -22.49
CA TYR A 249 -1.89 0.70 -22.98
C TYR A 249 -2.44 -0.54 -22.26
N LEU A 250 -1.61 -1.57 -22.06
CA LEU A 250 -2.01 -2.78 -21.36
C LEU A 250 -2.30 -2.51 -19.87
N PHE A 251 -1.44 -1.72 -19.23
CA PHE A 251 -1.61 -1.38 -17.82
C PHE A 251 -2.91 -0.60 -17.60
N GLU A 252 -3.18 0.39 -18.44
CA GLU A 252 -4.43 1.15 -18.45
C GLU A 252 -5.64 0.23 -18.70
N SER A 253 -5.54 -0.70 -19.65
CA SER A 253 -6.63 -1.63 -19.97
C SER A 253 -6.98 -2.57 -18.80
N ILE A 254 -6.00 -2.95 -17.99
CA ILE A 254 -6.20 -3.86 -16.85
C ILE A 254 -6.66 -3.08 -15.62
N TYR A 255 -6.05 -1.93 -15.35
CA TYR A 255 -6.18 -1.22 -14.08
C TYR A 255 -6.99 0.09 -14.17
N GLY A 256 -7.48 0.44 -15.35
CA GLY A 256 -8.17 1.70 -15.66
C GLY A 256 -7.21 2.86 -15.91
N ASP A 257 -7.77 4.05 -16.13
CA ASP A 257 -7.06 5.28 -16.54
C ASP A 257 -5.79 5.55 -15.74
N ILE A 258 -4.69 5.82 -16.47
CA ILE A 258 -3.43 6.31 -15.90
C ILE A 258 -3.03 7.57 -16.66
N TYR A 259 -2.50 8.56 -15.95
CA TYR A 259 -2.18 9.87 -16.53
C TYR A 259 -0.70 10.20 -16.49
N SER A 260 0.07 9.45 -15.71
CA SER A 260 1.52 9.56 -15.64
C SER A 260 2.20 8.21 -15.42
N ILE A 261 3.50 8.15 -15.72
CA ILE A 261 4.37 6.99 -15.52
C ILE A 261 5.65 7.39 -14.79
N CYS A 262 6.37 6.42 -14.22
CA CYS A 262 7.65 6.65 -13.53
C CYS A 262 8.70 5.64 -13.98
N SER A 263 9.94 6.07 -14.21
CA SER A 263 11.03 5.15 -14.58
C SER A 263 11.56 4.39 -13.36
N HIS A 264 11.56 3.06 -13.38
CA HIS A 264 12.18 2.24 -12.32
C HIS A 264 13.70 2.11 -12.52
N GLY A 265 14.44 2.07 -11.42
CA GLY A 265 15.89 1.89 -11.39
C GLY A 265 16.29 0.42 -11.23
N HIS A 266 16.26 -0.36 -12.30
CA HIS A 266 16.63 -1.79 -12.27
C HIS A 266 18.16 -2.01 -12.18
N GLU A 267 18.59 -3.10 -11.54
CA GLU A 267 20.02 -3.43 -11.39
C GLU A 267 20.75 -3.54 -12.74
N LEU A 268 20.11 -4.17 -13.72
CA LEU A 268 20.66 -4.28 -15.08
C LEU A 268 20.89 -2.90 -15.74
N ASN A 269 20.05 -1.89 -15.45
CA ASN A 269 20.30 -0.53 -15.94
C ASN A 269 21.57 0.08 -15.35
N ARG A 270 21.86 -0.22 -14.07
CA ARG A 270 23.09 0.24 -13.42
C ARG A 270 24.32 -0.43 -14.04
N LEU A 271 24.25 -1.74 -14.30
CA LEU A 271 25.32 -2.49 -14.96
C LEU A 271 25.62 -1.92 -16.36
N LEU A 272 24.57 -1.71 -17.17
CA LEU A 272 24.69 -1.17 -18.53
C LEU A 272 24.95 0.34 -18.57
N SER A 273 24.84 1.05 -17.44
CA SER A 273 24.81 2.52 -17.38
C SER A 273 23.78 3.15 -18.33
N ILE A 274 22.62 2.50 -18.49
CA ILE A 274 21.50 2.93 -19.33
C ILE A 274 20.22 2.91 -18.50
N PRO A 275 19.79 4.05 -17.91
CA PRO A 275 18.56 4.12 -17.11
C PRO A 275 17.30 4.06 -17.99
N ASN A 276 16.18 3.58 -17.44
CA ASN A 276 14.86 3.59 -18.13
C ASN A 276 14.41 5.00 -18.58
N ILE A 277 14.94 6.05 -17.96
CA ILE A 277 14.73 7.45 -18.35
C ILE A 277 15.01 7.70 -19.84
N VAL A 278 15.94 6.96 -20.46
CA VAL A 278 16.29 7.17 -21.88
C VAL A 278 15.10 6.98 -22.82
N LEU A 279 14.09 6.19 -22.43
CA LEU A 279 12.91 5.93 -23.25
C LEU A 279 12.03 7.18 -23.40
N MET A 280 11.89 7.97 -22.32
CA MET A 280 11.06 9.18 -22.28
C MET A 280 11.86 10.47 -22.55
N LYS A 281 13.18 10.40 -22.52
CA LYS A 281 14.04 11.56 -22.77
C LYS A 281 13.77 12.15 -24.16
N ASP A 282 13.58 13.46 -24.20
CA ASP A 282 13.30 14.24 -25.42
C ASP A 282 12.03 13.78 -26.17
N GLN A 283 11.13 13.05 -25.50
CA GLN A 283 9.85 12.61 -26.05
C GLN A 283 8.69 13.45 -25.50
N ASN A 284 7.60 13.53 -26.26
CA ASN A 284 6.34 14.09 -25.77
C ASN A 284 5.55 12.99 -25.04
N PRO A 285 5.21 13.15 -23.75
CA PRO A 285 4.44 12.15 -22.99
C PRO A 285 3.12 11.75 -23.66
N LYS A 286 2.50 12.66 -24.42
CA LYS A 286 1.23 12.39 -25.12
C LYS A 286 1.37 11.34 -26.22
N ASP A 287 2.57 11.17 -26.79
CA ASP A 287 2.86 10.11 -27.76
C ASP A 287 2.94 8.71 -27.09
N PHE A 288 2.94 8.69 -25.76
CA PHE A 288 2.89 7.52 -24.89
C PHE A 288 1.56 7.39 -24.15
N TYR A 289 0.54 8.14 -24.57
CA TYR A 289 -0.82 8.12 -23.98
C TYR A 289 -0.92 8.64 -22.55
N VAL A 290 0.09 9.37 -22.07
CA VAL A 290 0.10 9.99 -20.73
C VAL A 290 0.31 11.49 -20.82
N GLU A 291 -0.09 12.24 -19.79
CA GLU A 291 0.06 13.69 -19.76
C GLU A 291 1.46 14.11 -19.32
N THR A 292 2.08 13.34 -18.42
CA THR A 292 3.41 13.61 -17.89
C THR A 292 4.09 12.32 -17.40
N TRP A 293 5.28 12.46 -16.83
CA TRP A 293 6.02 11.35 -16.23
C TRP A 293 6.85 11.86 -15.05
N ALA A 294 7.02 11.04 -14.03
CA ALA A 294 7.57 11.42 -12.73
C ALA A 294 9.00 12.00 -12.75
N ASN A 295 9.73 11.81 -13.85
CA ASN A 295 11.10 12.29 -14.05
C ASN A 295 11.18 13.42 -15.09
N SER A 296 10.05 14.03 -15.47
CA SER A 296 9.98 15.16 -16.39
C SER A 296 10.76 16.38 -15.90
N ASP A 297 11.08 17.28 -16.81
CA ASP A 297 11.76 18.54 -16.48
C ASP A 297 10.91 19.41 -15.56
N GLU A 298 9.59 19.44 -15.73
CA GLU A 298 8.66 20.16 -14.87
C GLU A 298 8.80 19.67 -13.42
N LEU A 299 8.71 18.36 -13.19
CA LEU A 299 8.79 17.78 -11.85
C LEU A 299 10.21 17.81 -11.27
N ARG A 300 11.25 17.83 -12.11
CA ARG A 300 12.65 17.80 -11.66
C ARG A 300 13.26 19.18 -11.45
N LYS A 301 12.72 20.22 -12.09
CA LYS A 301 13.32 21.56 -12.09
C LYS A 301 12.44 22.65 -11.48
N VAL A 302 11.12 22.46 -11.45
CA VAL A 302 10.20 23.48 -10.89
C VAL A 302 10.10 23.39 -9.37
N PRO A 303 9.95 22.21 -8.74
CA PRO A 303 10.05 22.10 -7.29
C PRO A 303 11.40 22.61 -6.79
N GLU A 304 11.40 23.29 -5.64
CA GLU A 304 12.64 23.82 -5.04
C GLU A 304 13.57 22.69 -4.57
N ILE A 305 12.98 21.56 -4.18
CA ILE A 305 13.74 20.39 -3.73
C ILE A 305 13.05 19.08 -4.11
N PHE A 306 13.86 18.10 -4.47
CA PHE A 306 13.45 16.69 -4.57
C PHE A 306 14.10 15.91 -3.41
N VAL A 307 13.28 15.20 -2.64
CA VAL A 307 13.73 14.32 -1.54
C VAL A 307 13.24 12.90 -1.76
N ALA A 308 14.06 11.90 -1.46
CA ALA A 308 13.69 10.49 -1.61
C ALA A 308 14.23 9.63 -0.47
N ASP A 309 13.48 8.61 -0.04
CA ASP A 309 13.91 7.63 0.97
C ASP A 309 14.58 6.36 0.38
N SER A 310 15.18 6.50 -0.81
CA SER A 310 15.80 5.42 -1.59
C SER A 310 16.83 4.62 -0.79
N GLY A 311 16.70 3.28 -0.82
CA GLY A 311 17.63 2.39 -0.10
C GLY A 311 17.54 2.55 1.42
N ASN A 312 16.35 2.89 1.94
CA ASN A 312 16.09 3.17 3.36
C ASN A 312 16.93 4.33 3.92
N LYS A 313 17.25 5.31 3.06
CA LYS A 313 18.01 6.50 3.40
C LYS A 313 17.41 7.70 2.69
N TRP A 314 17.23 8.77 3.44
CA TRP A 314 16.81 10.04 2.87
C TRP A 314 17.98 10.72 2.14
N ASP A 315 17.69 11.25 0.95
CA ASP A 315 18.60 12.06 0.14
C ASP A 315 17.82 13.25 -0.46
N PRO A 316 18.36 14.48 -0.43
CA PRO A 316 19.55 14.92 0.32
C PRO A 316 19.34 15.04 1.85
N PHE A 317 18.09 15.05 2.30
CA PHE A 317 17.66 15.04 3.69
C PHE A 317 16.20 14.58 3.75
N SER A 318 15.67 14.37 4.96
CA SER A 318 14.31 13.87 5.11
C SER A 318 13.25 14.87 4.66
N PHE A 319 12.06 14.37 4.33
CA PHE A 319 10.89 15.21 4.06
C PHE A 319 10.61 16.19 5.23
N GLY A 320 10.82 15.76 6.48
CA GLY A 320 10.65 16.61 7.65
C GLY A 320 11.64 17.76 7.68
N GLU A 321 12.92 17.45 7.44
CA GLU A 321 13.97 18.48 7.35
C GLU A 321 13.75 19.44 6.17
N ALA A 322 13.18 18.97 5.05
CA ALA A 322 12.82 19.84 3.94
C ALA A 322 11.77 20.88 4.37
N MET A 323 10.76 20.44 5.12
CA MET A 323 9.74 21.33 5.68
C MET A 323 10.33 22.31 6.71
N GLU A 324 11.21 21.85 7.59
CA GLU A 324 11.89 22.69 8.59
C GLU A 324 12.77 23.77 7.96
N ARG A 325 13.40 23.46 6.82
CA ARG A 325 14.19 24.41 6.03
C ARG A 325 13.34 25.43 5.27
N GLY A 326 12.02 25.20 5.21
CA GLY A 326 11.06 26.15 4.64
C GLY A 326 10.96 26.13 3.11
N PHE A 327 11.31 25.02 2.46
CA PHE A 327 11.12 24.88 1.01
C PHE A 327 9.65 24.93 0.64
N GLU A 328 9.24 25.85 -0.23
CA GLU A 328 7.81 26.04 -0.54
C GLU A 328 7.25 24.93 -1.42
N THR A 329 8.02 24.44 -2.40
CA THR A 329 7.60 23.32 -3.26
C THR A 329 8.55 22.14 -3.11
N ILE A 330 8.04 21.04 -2.56
CA ILE A 330 8.79 19.82 -2.27
C ILE A 330 8.26 18.69 -3.14
N TYR A 331 9.13 18.05 -3.91
CA TYR A 331 8.79 16.78 -4.57
C TYR A 331 9.35 15.61 -3.75
N VAL A 332 8.46 14.81 -3.17
CA VAL A 332 8.85 13.69 -2.29
C VAL A 332 8.58 12.34 -2.96
N LEU A 333 9.60 11.49 -2.94
CA LEU A 333 9.51 10.06 -3.27
C LEU A 333 9.61 9.24 -1.99
N ILE A 334 8.60 8.41 -1.75
CA ILE A 334 8.56 7.42 -0.66
C ILE A 334 8.48 6.01 -1.26
N HIS A 335 9.18 5.04 -0.69
CA HIS A 335 8.99 3.64 -1.05
C HIS A 335 8.26 2.92 0.09
N PRO A 336 7.07 2.33 -0.15
CA PRO A 336 6.27 1.70 0.90
C PRO A 336 7.01 0.67 1.76
N ILE A 337 7.93 -0.09 1.16
CA ILE A 337 8.73 -1.13 1.83
C ILE A 337 9.53 -0.62 3.05
N TRP A 338 9.90 0.67 3.10
CA TRP A 338 10.69 1.21 4.22
C TRP A 338 9.85 1.56 5.45
N TRP A 339 8.53 1.39 5.37
CA TRP A 339 7.59 1.82 6.40
C TRP A 339 6.72 0.68 6.96
N SER A 340 6.88 -0.54 6.45
CA SER A 340 6.38 -1.76 7.11
C SER A 340 7.23 -2.08 8.34
N ASP A 341 6.61 -2.50 9.44
CA ASP A 341 7.37 -3.13 10.54
C ASP A 341 7.73 -4.55 10.05
N ASN A 342 9.02 -4.82 9.88
CA ASN A 342 9.53 -6.15 9.49
C ASN A 342 9.47 -7.16 10.64
#